data_AF-A0A3Q0FQ55-F1
#
_entry.id   AF-A0A3Q0FQ55-F1
#
_cell.length_a   1.000
_cell.length_b   1.000
_cell.length_c   1.000
_cell.angle_alpha   90.00
_cell.angle_beta   90.00
_cell.angle_gamma   90.00
#
_symmetry.space_group_name_H-M   'P 1'
#
loop_
_entity.id
_entity.type
_entity.pdbx_description
1 polymer ?
#
loop_
_entity_poly.entity_id
_entity_poly.type
_entity_poly.pdbx_seq_one_letter_code
_entity_poly.pdbx_strand_id
1 'polypeptide(L)'
;MFFCGRNLYLPAAACILTFISMVMLSYLSTPRHSAIPKIIQGSNCRGRTVNSTITALEDNRTFIVAPYFDNRESKITRVIGIVHHEEVTALYCWFCCQPDGEVHVSRADIDVHSDRFDFPYGAADLLCAEPPTCDPSYVSIHSFPNGNIEQLPRFEIKNRKPEPFSADFTVCISTMFGNYNNVLQFIQSMEMYKILGAQRVVIYKNSCSPLMESVLAFYIAEGTVEVIPWPITSHLKVSPHWRFPKDGTHIGYYGQITALNDCVYRNMYRSRFVLLNDIDEIILPAKHPDWKTMMRSLQEQNPETGVFLFENHIFPN
;
A
#
# COMPACT_ATOMS: atom_id res chain seq x y z
N MET A 1 64.37 37.06 6.29
CA MET A 1 64.52 37.60 4.92
C MET A 1 64.40 36.40 3.99
N PHE A 2 63.18 36.01 3.59
CA PHE A 2 62.54 36.39 2.33
C PHE A 2 61.02 36.48 2.50
N PHE A 3 60.44 37.54 1.95
CA PHE A 3 59.01 37.75 1.76
C PHE A 3 58.52 36.93 0.56
N CYS A 4 57.34 36.31 0.64
CA CYS A 4 56.35 36.34 -0.43
C CYS A 4 54.98 35.89 0.08
N GLY A 5 54.04 36.83 0.20
CA GLY A 5 52.61 36.51 0.30
C GLY A 5 51.97 36.54 -1.10
N ARG A 6 50.94 35.72 -1.30
CA ARG A 6 49.75 36.05 -2.11
C ARG A 6 48.70 34.94 -2.07
N ASN A 7 47.56 35.30 -1.48
CA ASN A 7 46.18 34.94 -1.84
C ASN A 7 45.91 33.54 -2.41
N LEU A 8 45.53 32.62 -1.52
CA LEU A 8 44.95 31.31 -1.87
C LEU A 8 43.41 31.32 -1.83
N TYR A 9 42.76 32.45 -2.10
CA TYR A 9 41.30 32.59 -1.96
C TYR A 9 40.53 32.64 -3.29
N LEU A 10 41.19 32.85 -4.43
CA LEU A 10 40.50 32.87 -5.73
C LEU A 10 40.11 31.49 -6.30
N PRO A 11 40.96 30.45 -6.26
CA PRO A 11 40.60 29.18 -6.89
C PRO A 11 39.54 28.41 -6.10
N ALA A 12 39.54 28.55 -4.77
CA ALA A 12 38.53 27.92 -3.90
C ALA A 12 37.15 28.58 -4.03
N ALA A 13 37.10 29.92 -4.08
CA ALA A 13 35.84 30.65 -4.28
C ALA A 13 35.23 30.39 -5.66
N ALA A 14 36.06 30.28 -6.71
CA ALA A 14 35.60 29.93 -8.05
C ALA A 14 35.02 28.51 -8.10
N CYS A 15 35.64 27.52 -7.44
CA CYS A 15 35.13 26.15 -7.37
C CYS A 15 33.81 26.04 -6.57
N ILE A 16 33.65 26.82 -5.49
CA ILE A 16 32.40 26.83 -4.72
C ILE A 16 31.27 27.48 -5.51
N LEU A 17 31.54 28.58 -6.23
CA LEU A 17 30.55 29.24 -7.08
C LEU A 17 30.13 28.37 -8.28
N THR A 18 31.05 27.64 -8.90
CA THR A 18 30.70 26.72 -9.99
C THR A 18 29.90 25.52 -9.48
N PHE A 19 30.23 24.98 -8.29
CA PHE A 19 29.49 23.89 -7.67
C PHE A 19 28.08 24.33 -7.23
N ILE A 20 27.92 25.52 -6.63
CA ILE A 20 26.60 26.08 -6.31
C ILE A 20 25.81 26.36 -7.60
N SER A 21 26.46 26.86 -8.66
CA SER A 21 25.75 27.07 -9.94
C SER A 21 25.33 25.75 -10.57
N MET A 22 26.15 24.69 -10.51
CA MET A 22 25.80 23.36 -11.02
C MET A 22 24.72 22.69 -10.18
N VAL A 23 24.73 22.87 -8.86
CA VAL A 23 23.67 22.37 -7.98
C VAL A 23 22.37 23.15 -8.23
N MET A 24 22.40 24.47 -8.33
CA MET A 24 21.23 25.30 -8.66
C MET A 24 20.71 25.04 -10.07
N LEU A 25 21.58 24.86 -11.06
CA LEU A 25 21.20 24.42 -12.40
C LEU A 25 20.60 23.02 -12.35
N SER A 26 21.16 22.06 -11.59
CA SER A 26 20.58 20.72 -11.45
C SER A 26 19.22 20.73 -10.73
N TYR A 27 19.03 21.63 -9.76
CA TYR A 27 17.77 21.85 -9.03
C TYR A 27 16.73 22.59 -9.87
N LEU A 28 17.16 23.41 -10.83
CA LEU A 28 16.31 24.08 -11.83
C LEU A 28 16.07 23.20 -13.07
N SER A 29 16.90 22.18 -13.30
CA SER A 29 16.86 21.25 -14.44
C SER A 29 16.14 19.95 -14.13
N THR A 30 15.85 19.65 -12.86
CA THR A 30 14.87 18.61 -12.55
C THR A 30 13.52 19.09 -13.08
N PRO A 31 12.96 18.43 -14.10
CA PRO A 31 11.61 18.74 -14.51
C PRO A 31 10.73 18.29 -13.35
N ARG A 32 10.23 19.23 -12.54
CA ARG A 32 8.94 19.03 -11.87
C ARG A 32 7.95 18.84 -13.01
N HIS A 33 7.73 17.59 -13.41
CA HIS A 33 6.60 17.20 -14.22
C HIS A 33 5.35 17.35 -13.36
N SER A 34 4.97 18.60 -13.09
CA SER A 34 3.60 18.95 -12.82
C SER A 34 2.84 18.63 -14.12
N ALA A 35 2.39 17.38 -14.24
CA ALA A 35 1.50 16.98 -15.31
C ALA A 35 0.24 17.82 -15.14
N ILE A 36 0.13 18.89 -15.94
CA ILE A 36 -1.09 19.69 -15.99
C ILE A 36 -2.19 18.74 -16.46
N PRO A 37 -3.22 18.55 -15.62
CA PRO A 37 -4.24 17.58 -15.91
C PRO A 37 -5.09 18.04 -17.10
N LYS A 38 -5.36 17.12 -18.02
CA LYS A 38 -6.23 17.39 -19.16
C LYS A 38 -7.69 17.21 -18.72
N ILE A 39 -8.51 18.21 -19.03
CA ILE A 39 -9.96 18.19 -18.81
C ILE A 39 -10.63 17.70 -20.10
N ILE A 40 -11.46 16.66 -19.99
CA ILE A 40 -12.33 16.20 -21.08
C ILE A 40 -13.77 16.52 -20.67
N GLN A 41 -14.45 17.36 -21.45
CA GLN A 41 -15.85 17.77 -21.19
C GLN A 41 -16.86 16.76 -21.75
N GLY A 42 -17.93 16.49 -21.00
CA GLY A 42 -19.15 15.83 -21.51
C GLY A 42 -19.29 14.32 -21.24
N SER A 43 -18.70 13.77 -20.18
CA SER A 43 -18.87 12.36 -19.81
C SER A 43 -19.93 12.18 -18.72
N ASN A 44 -20.80 11.17 -18.84
CA ASN A 44 -21.71 10.78 -17.75
C ASN A 44 -21.05 9.85 -16.71
N CYS A 45 -19.76 9.56 -16.85
CA CYS A 45 -18.95 8.76 -15.91
C CYS A 45 -19.57 7.42 -15.50
N ARG A 46 -20.20 6.73 -16.47
CA ARG A 46 -21.01 5.52 -16.25
C ARG A 46 -20.22 4.21 -16.30
N GLY A 47 -18.91 4.26 -16.08
CA GLY A 47 -18.09 3.05 -16.02
C GLY A 47 -18.59 2.04 -14.99
N ARG A 48 -18.35 0.76 -15.24
CA ARG A 48 -18.79 -0.31 -14.32
C ARG A 48 -18.06 -0.19 -12.99
N THR A 49 -18.81 -0.08 -11.89
CA THR A 49 -18.23 -0.16 -10.54
C THR A 49 -17.70 -1.57 -10.29
N VAL A 50 -16.47 -1.64 -9.80
CA VAL A 50 -15.80 -2.89 -9.46
C VAL A 50 -15.86 -3.15 -7.97
N ASN A 51 -16.27 -4.37 -7.61
CA ASN A 51 -16.38 -4.83 -6.22
C ASN A 51 -15.43 -6.00 -5.89
N SER A 52 -14.65 -6.48 -6.86
CA SER A 52 -13.63 -7.50 -6.63
C SER A 52 -12.43 -6.92 -5.86
N THR A 53 -11.77 -7.76 -5.06
CA THR A 53 -10.59 -7.40 -4.27
C THR A 53 -9.31 -7.30 -5.10
N ILE A 54 -9.25 -8.00 -6.24
CA ILE A 54 -8.19 -7.89 -7.24
C ILE A 54 -8.85 -7.79 -8.61
N THR A 55 -8.42 -6.83 -9.43
CA THR A 55 -8.99 -6.58 -10.75
C THR A 55 -7.89 -6.37 -11.77
N ALA A 56 -7.79 -7.27 -12.75
CA ALA A 56 -6.88 -7.11 -13.87
C ALA A 56 -7.35 -5.97 -14.79
N LEU A 57 -6.41 -5.14 -15.25
CA LEU A 57 -6.65 -4.17 -16.31
C LEU A 57 -6.45 -4.81 -17.70
N GLU A 58 -6.83 -4.09 -18.74
CA GLU A 58 -6.77 -4.57 -20.14
C GLU A 58 -5.35 -4.90 -20.63
N ASP A 59 -4.33 -4.31 -20.00
CA ASP A 59 -2.93 -4.58 -20.33
C ASP A 59 -2.44 -5.96 -19.86
N ASN A 60 -3.25 -6.69 -19.07
CA ASN A 60 -2.94 -7.97 -18.42
C ASN A 60 -1.65 -7.97 -17.59
N ARG A 61 -1.16 -6.79 -17.20
CA ARG A 61 0.10 -6.59 -16.47
C ARG A 61 -0.06 -5.72 -15.24
N THR A 62 -1.22 -5.09 -15.11
CA THR A 62 -1.62 -4.28 -13.97
C THR A 62 -2.83 -4.90 -13.30
N PHE A 63 -2.77 -5.06 -11.98
CA PHE A 63 -3.85 -5.56 -11.15
C PHE A 63 -4.14 -4.56 -10.04
N ILE A 64 -5.35 -4.03 -9.99
CA ILE A 64 -5.78 -3.04 -8.99
C ILE A 64 -6.41 -3.77 -7.80
N VAL A 65 -5.97 -3.40 -6.60
CA VAL A 65 -6.52 -3.88 -5.33
C VAL A 65 -7.55 -2.88 -4.80
N ALA A 66 -7.10 -1.69 -4.37
CA ALA A 66 -8.00 -0.65 -3.89
C ALA A 66 -7.35 0.74 -3.92
N PRO A 67 -8.14 1.80 -4.20
CA PRO A 67 -7.71 3.19 -4.05
C PRO A 67 -8.07 3.78 -2.68
N TYR A 68 -7.16 4.60 -2.15
CA TYR A 68 -7.29 5.31 -0.89
C TYR A 68 -6.89 6.77 -1.06
N PHE A 69 -7.71 7.68 -0.55
CA PHE A 69 -7.38 9.09 -0.44
C PHE A 69 -6.29 9.28 0.61
N ASP A 70 -5.21 9.95 0.23
CA ASP A 70 -4.07 10.24 1.10
C ASP A 70 -3.77 11.73 0.98
N ASN A 71 -3.84 12.45 2.10
CA ASN A 71 -3.64 13.90 2.18
C ASN A 71 -2.55 14.30 3.17
N ARG A 72 -1.71 13.34 3.59
CA ARG A 72 -0.66 13.57 4.61
C ARG A 72 0.44 14.49 4.08
N GLU A 73 0.79 14.37 2.80
CA GLU A 73 1.80 15.21 2.14
C GLU A 73 1.21 16.08 1.01
N SER A 74 0.33 15.50 0.20
CA SER A 74 -0.32 16.18 -0.92
C SER A 74 -1.69 15.54 -1.18
N LYS A 75 -2.58 16.23 -1.90
CA LYS A 75 -3.93 15.71 -2.21
C LYS A 75 -3.84 14.66 -3.32
N ILE A 76 -3.72 13.39 -2.93
CA ILE A 76 -3.60 12.27 -3.88
C ILE A 76 -4.61 11.16 -3.59
N THR A 77 -4.94 10.40 -4.62
CA THR A 77 -5.45 9.04 -4.46
C THR A 77 -4.27 8.08 -4.67
N ARG A 78 -3.95 7.31 -3.65
CA ARG A 78 -2.98 6.22 -3.69
C ARG A 78 -3.71 4.92 -4.03
N VAL A 79 -3.36 4.31 -5.15
CA VAL A 79 -3.94 3.04 -5.59
C VAL A 79 -2.99 1.90 -5.30
N ILE A 80 -3.40 0.99 -4.43
CA ILE A 80 -2.68 -0.23 -4.14
C ILE A 80 -2.90 -1.20 -5.30
N GLY A 81 -1.82 -1.74 -5.84
CA GLY A 81 -1.87 -2.65 -6.96
C GLY A 81 -0.68 -3.61 -7.03
N ILE A 82 -0.70 -4.43 -8.08
CA ILE A 82 0.38 -5.32 -8.48
C ILE A 82 0.68 -5.00 -9.93
N VAL A 83 1.95 -4.75 -10.26
CA VAL A 83 2.37 -4.42 -11.64
C VAL A 83 3.58 -5.24 -12.04
N HIS A 84 3.71 -5.50 -13.34
CA HIS A 84 4.97 -5.97 -13.91
C HIS A 84 6.01 -4.84 -13.87
N HIS A 85 7.13 -5.03 -13.19
CA HIS A 85 8.05 -3.92 -12.86
C HIS A 85 8.75 -3.30 -14.08
N GLU A 86 8.99 -4.08 -15.15
CA GLU A 86 9.59 -3.59 -16.40
C GLU A 86 8.58 -3.19 -17.48
N GLU A 87 7.50 -3.95 -17.64
CA GLU A 87 6.59 -3.81 -18.78
C GLU A 87 5.52 -2.73 -18.58
N VAL A 88 5.21 -2.35 -17.33
CA VAL A 88 4.27 -1.26 -17.02
C VAL A 88 5.04 0.04 -16.87
N THR A 89 5.04 0.86 -17.92
CA THR A 89 5.83 2.11 -17.99
C THR A 89 5.01 3.38 -17.78
N ALA A 90 3.69 3.31 -17.96
CA ALA A 90 2.80 4.44 -17.76
C ALA A 90 1.38 3.96 -17.44
N LEU A 91 0.78 4.61 -16.45
CA LEU A 91 -0.63 4.50 -16.10
C LEU A 91 -1.17 5.91 -15.85
N TYR A 92 -2.47 6.08 -16.10
CA TYR A 92 -3.18 7.34 -15.95
C TYR A 92 -4.40 7.12 -15.09
N CYS A 93 -4.62 8.03 -14.16
CA CYS A 93 -5.76 8.03 -13.26
C CYS A 93 -6.80 9.01 -13.76
N TRP A 94 -8.00 8.50 -13.96
CA TRP A 94 -9.15 9.22 -14.50
C TRP A 94 -10.12 9.46 -13.36
N PHE A 95 -10.22 10.71 -12.94
CA PHE A 95 -11.18 11.16 -11.94
C PHE A 95 -12.38 11.77 -12.63
N CYS A 96 -13.57 11.40 -12.19
CA CYS A 96 -14.79 12.08 -12.60
C CYS A 96 -15.28 12.99 -11.49
N CYS A 97 -15.28 14.30 -11.76
CA CYS A 97 -15.80 15.31 -10.87
C CYS A 97 -17.31 15.47 -11.09
N GLN A 98 -18.09 15.34 -10.01
CA GLN A 98 -19.52 15.64 -9.99
C GLN A 98 -19.74 17.09 -9.49
N PRO A 99 -20.78 17.81 -9.94
CA PRO A 99 -21.92 17.36 -10.76
C PRO A 99 -21.72 17.49 -12.29
N ASP A 100 -20.72 18.23 -12.75
CA ASP A 100 -20.57 18.61 -14.16
C ASP A 100 -20.10 17.47 -15.08
N GLY A 101 -19.68 16.34 -14.50
CA GLY A 101 -19.16 15.20 -15.26
C GLY A 101 -17.80 15.48 -15.91
N GLU A 102 -17.08 16.50 -15.40
CA GLU A 102 -15.75 16.82 -15.90
C GLU A 102 -14.79 15.69 -15.55
N VAL A 103 -14.09 15.21 -16.58
CA VAL A 103 -13.11 14.14 -16.45
C VAL A 103 -11.73 14.77 -16.37
N HIS A 104 -11.03 14.42 -15.30
CA HIS A 104 -9.68 14.87 -15.03
C HIS A 104 -8.72 13.71 -15.12
N VAL A 105 -7.71 13.84 -15.99
CA VAL A 105 -6.71 12.79 -16.19
C VAL A 105 -5.36 13.25 -15.64
N SER A 106 -4.84 12.50 -14.69
CA SER A 106 -3.48 12.66 -14.15
C SER A 106 -2.62 11.45 -14.53
N ARG A 107 -1.32 11.67 -14.73
CA ARG A 107 -0.37 10.55 -14.86
C ARG A 107 -0.08 10.03 -13.46
N ALA A 108 -0.17 8.71 -13.27
CA ALA A 108 0.24 8.08 -12.02
C ALA A 108 1.76 8.13 -11.89
N ASP A 109 2.26 8.49 -10.71
CA ASP A 109 3.61 8.09 -10.31
C ASP A 109 3.55 6.64 -9.85
N ILE A 110 4.34 5.77 -10.49
CA ILE A 110 4.28 4.31 -10.26
C ILE A 110 5.44 3.95 -9.36
N ASP A 111 5.16 3.75 -8.08
CA ASP A 111 6.14 3.32 -7.09
C ASP A 111 6.03 1.80 -6.91
N VAL A 112 6.95 1.05 -7.52
CA VAL A 112 7.03 -0.41 -7.37
C VAL A 112 7.94 -0.73 -6.20
N HIS A 113 7.42 -1.47 -5.22
CA HIS A 113 8.15 -1.77 -3.99
C HIS A 113 9.43 -2.58 -4.29
N SER A 114 10.53 -2.17 -3.67
CA SER A 114 11.85 -2.76 -3.92
C SER A 114 12.01 -4.18 -3.36
N ASP A 115 11.17 -4.57 -2.41
CA ASP A 115 11.13 -5.87 -1.74
C ASP A 115 10.37 -6.94 -2.54
N ARG A 116 10.28 -6.79 -3.87
CA ARG A 116 9.76 -7.80 -4.79
C ARG A 116 10.59 -9.09 -4.88
N PHE A 117 11.76 -9.15 -4.24
CA PHE A 117 12.66 -10.33 -4.20
C PHE A 117 12.92 -11.01 -5.56
N ASP A 118 13.31 -10.20 -6.54
CA ASP A 118 13.62 -10.60 -7.92
C ASP A 118 12.41 -11.08 -8.77
N PHE A 119 11.17 -11.07 -8.24
CA PHE A 119 9.97 -11.45 -9.00
C PHE A 119 9.60 -10.40 -10.08
N PRO A 120 9.02 -10.84 -11.23
CA PRO A 120 8.62 -9.92 -12.31
C PRO A 120 7.42 -9.04 -11.96
N TYR A 121 6.54 -9.49 -11.05
CA TYR A 121 5.46 -8.67 -10.50
C TYR A 121 5.76 -8.29 -9.05
N GLY A 122 5.49 -7.04 -8.70
CA GLY A 122 5.68 -6.50 -7.34
C GLY A 122 4.45 -5.73 -6.85
N ALA A 123 4.37 -5.56 -5.53
CA ALA A 123 3.44 -4.59 -4.94
C ALA A 123 3.78 -3.19 -5.47
N ALA A 124 2.75 -2.39 -5.73
CA ALA A 124 2.93 -1.04 -6.24
C ALA A 124 1.91 -0.08 -5.67
N ASP A 125 2.35 1.16 -5.50
CA ASP A 125 1.54 2.32 -5.21
C ASP A 125 1.45 3.19 -6.48
N LEU A 126 0.23 3.37 -7.00
CA LEU A 126 -0.02 4.33 -8.06
C LEU A 126 -0.47 5.64 -7.41
N LEU A 127 0.41 6.65 -7.40
CA LEU A 127 0.14 7.94 -6.79
C LEU A 127 -0.51 8.86 -7.83
N CYS A 128 -1.82 9.04 -7.68
CA CYS A 128 -2.63 9.84 -8.58
C CYS A 128 -2.90 11.22 -7.97
N ALA A 129 -2.35 12.29 -8.57
CA ALA A 129 -2.67 13.65 -8.15
C ALA A 129 -4.14 13.96 -8.41
N GLU A 130 -4.87 14.38 -7.38
CA GLU A 130 -6.28 14.72 -7.54
C GLU A 130 -6.48 16.15 -8.04
N PRO A 131 -7.59 16.41 -8.77
CA PRO A 131 -7.99 17.77 -9.09
C PRO A 131 -8.18 18.62 -7.82
N PRO A 132 -7.67 19.86 -7.77
CA PRO A 132 -7.93 20.77 -6.66
C PRO A 132 -9.40 21.20 -6.60
N THR A 133 -10.12 21.11 -7.72
CA THR A 133 -11.48 21.61 -7.90
C THR A 133 -12.57 20.64 -7.44
N CYS A 134 -12.25 19.37 -7.15
CA CYS A 134 -13.25 18.38 -6.73
C CYS A 134 -12.69 17.31 -5.81
N ASP A 135 -13.59 16.60 -5.12
CA ASP A 135 -13.29 15.45 -4.26
C ASP A 135 -13.89 14.17 -4.87
N PRO A 136 -13.14 13.46 -5.74
CA PRO A 136 -13.66 12.28 -6.41
C PRO A 136 -13.96 11.15 -5.42
N SER A 137 -15.10 10.47 -5.61
CA SER A 137 -15.44 9.23 -4.89
C SER A 137 -14.94 7.97 -5.60
N TYR A 138 -14.59 8.10 -6.88
CA TYR A 138 -14.14 7.00 -7.73
C TYR A 138 -12.95 7.43 -8.58
N VAL A 139 -12.11 6.45 -8.90
CA VAL A 139 -11.01 6.59 -9.86
C VAL A 139 -11.04 5.41 -10.85
N SER A 140 -10.67 5.68 -12.10
CA SER A 140 -10.40 4.65 -13.11
C SER A 140 -8.92 4.69 -13.50
N ILE A 141 -8.33 3.54 -13.79
CA ILE A 141 -6.92 3.42 -14.18
C ILE A 141 -6.82 2.87 -15.60
N HIS A 142 -5.96 3.49 -16.42
CA HIS A 142 -5.78 3.11 -17.82
C HIS A 142 -4.36 3.40 -18.31
N SER A 143 -3.85 2.64 -19.27
CA SER A 143 -2.48 2.80 -19.79
C SER A 143 -2.29 4.05 -20.65
N PHE A 144 -3.37 4.69 -21.11
CA PHE A 144 -3.32 5.88 -21.97
C PHE A 144 -4.10 7.07 -21.38
N PRO A 145 -3.67 8.32 -21.70
CA PRO A 145 -4.34 9.55 -21.23
C PRO A 145 -5.59 9.89 -22.04
N ASN A 146 -5.82 9.19 -23.16
CA ASN A 146 -6.96 9.37 -24.04
C ASN A 146 -7.74 8.05 -24.08
N GLY A 147 -9.05 8.13 -24.25
CA GLY A 147 -9.93 6.96 -24.21
C GLY A 147 -11.36 7.35 -23.80
N ASN A 148 -12.20 6.33 -23.62
CA ASN A 148 -13.56 6.51 -23.13
C ASN A 148 -13.68 6.01 -21.70
N ILE A 149 -13.80 6.93 -20.74
CA ILE A 149 -13.95 6.61 -19.30
C ILE A 149 -15.17 5.73 -19.00
N GLU A 150 -16.21 5.76 -19.83
CA GLU A 150 -17.42 4.96 -19.64
C GLU A 150 -17.17 3.45 -19.88
N GLN A 151 -16.08 3.10 -20.56
CA GLN A 151 -15.64 1.73 -20.76
C GLN A 151 -14.69 1.25 -19.66
N LEU A 152 -14.16 2.18 -18.85
CA LEU A 152 -13.18 1.84 -17.82
C LEU A 152 -13.86 1.32 -16.54
N PRO A 153 -13.23 0.37 -15.83
CA PRO A 153 -13.65 -0.01 -14.49
C PRO A 153 -13.50 1.18 -13.54
N ARG A 154 -14.49 1.38 -12.66
CA ARG A 154 -14.44 2.41 -11.60
C ARG A 154 -14.19 1.77 -10.26
N PHE A 155 -13.18 2.27 -9.57
CA PHE A 155 -12.78 1.85 -8.24
C PHE A 155 -13.19 2.91 -7.22
N GLU A 156 -13.97 2.51 -6.23
CA GLU A 156 -14.38 3.39 -5.12
C GLU A 156 -13.18 3.70 -4.22
N ILE A 157 -12.95 4.98 -3.94
CA ILE A 157 -11.92 5.45 -3.01
C ILE A 157 -12.38 5.18 -1.58
N LYS A 158 -11.79 4.16 -0.96
CA LYS A 158 -12.39 3.43 0.17
C LYS A 158 -12.49 4.20 1.48
N ASN A 159 -11.65 5.21 1.68
CA ASN A 159 -11.55 5.97 2.93
C ASN A 159 -12.07 7.41 2.82
N ARG A 160 -12.89 7.72 1.81
CA ARG A 160 -13.53 9.04 1.66
C ARG A 160 -14.60 9.32 2.71
N LYS A 161 -15.26 8.27 3.21
CA LYS A 161 -16.27 8.41 4.25
C LYS A 161 -15.54 8.44 5.60
N PRO A 162 -15.67 9.51 6.39
CA PRO A 162 -15.08 9.54 7.72
C PRO A 162 -15.76 8.46 8.57
N GLU A 163 -14.99 7.45 8.94
CA GLU A 163 -15.40 6.45 9.92
C GLU A 163 -14.69 6.78 11.24
N PRO A 164 -15.40 6.80 12.39
CA PRO A 164 -14.72 6.93 13.67
C PRO A 164 -13.78 5.74 13.87
N PHE A 165 -12.66 5.96 14.56
CA PHE A 165 -11.80 4.85 14.98
C PHE A 165 -12.63 3.79 15.70
N SER A 166 -12.58 2.58 15.17
CA SER A 166 -13.40 1.46 15.62
C SER A 166 -12.57 0.41 16.39
N ALA A 167 -11.25 0.56 16.42
CA ALA A 167 -10.33 -0.31 17.13
C ALA A 167 -9.10 0.47 17.65
N ASP A 168 -8.63 0.14 18.86
CA ASP A 168 -7.32 0.61 19.33
C ASP A 168 -6.21 -0.15 18.56
N PHE A 169 -6.40 -1.46 18.36
CA PHE A 169 -5.44 -2.34 17.69
C PHE A 169 -6.12 -3.18 16.61
N THR A 170 -5.52 -3.22 15.43
CA THR A 170 -5.89 -4.14 14.35
C THR A 170 -4.68 -4.93 13.91
N VAL A 171 -4.80 -6.26 13.93
CA VAL A 171 -3.77 -7.16 13.42
C VAL A 171 -4.06 -7.47 11.95
N CYS A 172 -3.12 -7.16 11.08
CA CYS A 172 -3.14 -7.53 9.68
C CYS A 172 -2.32 -8.79 9.48
N ILE A 173 -3.02 -9.88 9.17
CA ILE A 173 -2.40 -11.11 8.71
C ILE A 173 -2.44 -11.08 7.19
N SER A 174 -1.32 -11.43 6.56
CA SER A 174 -1.17 -11.42 5.10
C SER A 174 -2.06 -12.49 4.44
N THR A 175 -1.51 -13.34 3.58
CA THR A 175 -2.30 -14.31 2.83
C THR A 175 -2.42 -15.64 3.55
N MET A 176 -3.63 -16.14 3.75
CA MET A 176 -3.90 -17.52 4.14
C MET A 176 -3.77 -18.40 2.89
N PHE A 177 -2.59 -19.00 2.70
CA PHE A 177 -2.22 -19.74 1.50
C PHE A 177 -1.99 -21.23 1.76
N GLY A 178 -1.79 -21.99 0.68
CA GLY A 178 -1.32 -23.38 0.76
C GLY A 178 -2.30 -24.36 1.40
N ASN A 179 -3.61 -24.08 1.34
CA ASN A 179 -4.63 -24.86 2.07
C ASN A 179 -4.33 -24.89 3.58
N TYR A 180 -4.12 -23.71 4.16
CA TYR A 180 -3.81 -23.53 5.57
C TYR A 180 -4.73 -24.37 6.48
N ASN A 181 -4.13 -25.17 7.34
CA ASN A 181 -4.83 -26.16 8.18
C ASN A 181 -4.33 -26.22 9.62
N ASN A 182 -3.45 -25.30 10.05
CA ASN A 182 -2.99 -25.26 11.44
C ASN A 182 -4.01 -24.51 12.32
N VAL A 183 -5.14 -25.18 12.55
CA VAL A 183 -6.32 -24.61 13.22
C VAL A 183 -6.04 -24.27 14.68
N LEU A 184 -5.28 -25.11 15.40
CA LEU A 184 -4.99 -24.86 16.81
C LEU A 184 -4.09 -23.64 17.00
N GLN A 185 -3.08 -23.47 16.15
CA GLN A 185 -2.24 -22.26 16.15
C GLN A 185 -3.06 -21.02 15.82
N PHE A 186 -3.99 -21.11 14.84
CA PHE A 186 -4.90 -20.00 14.54
C PHE A 186 -5.69 -19.57 15.77
N ILE A 187 -6.35 -20.52 16.45
CA ILE A 187 -7.16 -20.26 17.64
C ILE A 187 -6.28 -19.65 18.75
N GLN A 188 -5.11 -20.24 18.99
CA GLN A 188 -4.15 -19.72 19.97
C GLN A 188 -3.78 -18.26 19.68
N SER A 189 -3.45 -17.93 18.43
CA SER A 189 -3.11 -16.56 18.03
C SER A 189 -4.29 -15.60 18.22
N MET A 190 -5.51 -16.00 17.81
CA MET A 190 -6.70 -15.14 17.96
C MET A 190 -7.01 -14.84 19.43
N GLU A 191 -7.00 -15.86 20.29
CA GLU A 191 -7.24 -15.67 21.72
C GLU A 191 -6.12 -14.84 22.38
N MET A 192 -4.86 -15.06 21.99
CA MET A 192 -3.75 -14.25 22.49
C MET A 192 -3.88 -12.78 22.07
N TYR A 193 -4.24 -12.50 20.81
CA TYR A 193 -4.47 -11.13 20.34
C TYR A 193 -5.58 -10.45 21.15
N LYS A 194 -6.67 -11.15 21.46
CA LYS A 194 -7.75 -10.63 22.33
C LYS A 194 -7.23 -10.31 23.73
N ILE A 195 -6.45 -11.20 24.34
CA ILE A 195 -5.81 -10.99 25.66
C ILE A 195 -4.90 -9.75 25.64
N LEU A 196 -4.13 -9.57 24.57
CA LEU A 196 -3.20 -8.43 24.41
C LEU A 196 -3.89 -7.11 24.06
N GLY A 197 -5.18 -7.14 23.73
CA GLY A 197 -6.03 -5.96 23.53
C GLY A 197 -6.41 -5.66 22.08
N ALA A 198 -6.24 -6.61 21.15
CA ALA A 198 -6.75 -6.49 19.78
C ALA A 198 -8.28 -6.51 19.73
N GLN A 199 -8.87 -5.58 18.97
CA GLN A 199 -10.32 -5.59 18.70
C GLN A 199 -10.65 -6.16 17.32
N ARG A 200 -9.67 -6.19 16.40
CA ARG A 200 -9.88 -6.66 15.04
C ARG A 200 -8.66 -7.38 14.50
N VAL A 201 -8.91 -8.43 13.73
CA VAL A 201 -7.93 -9.13 12.92
C VAL A 201 -8.42 -9.14 11.48
N VAL A 202 -7.64 -8.62 10.55
CA VAL A 202 -7.93 -8.64 9.11
C VAL A 202 -7.07 -9.71 8.46
N ILE A 203 -7.69 -10.59 7.68
CA ILE A 203 -7.02 -11.74 7.06
C ILE A 203 -7.32 -11.79 5.57
N TYR A 204 -6.29 -11.89 4.73
CA TYR A 204 -6.47 -12.07 3.29
C TYR A 204 -6.54 -13.56 2.96
N LYS A 205 -7.73 -14.07 2.65
CA LYS A 205 -7.94 -15.50 2.45
C LYS A 205 -7.81 -15.89 0.98
N ASN A 206 -6.80 -16.69 0.66
CA ASN A 206 -6.72 -17.39 -0.63
C ASN A 206 -7.31 -18.80 -0.53
N SER A 207 -6.76 -19.67 0.31
CA SER A 207 -7.31 -21.02 0.53
C SER A 207 -7.00 -21.57 1.93
N CYS A 208 -7.96 -22.31 2.50
CA CYS A 208 -7.81 -22.98 3.78
C CYS A 208 -8.67 -24.25 3.88
N SER A 209 -8.38 -25.09 4.86
CA SER A 209 -9.12 -26.34 5.08
C SER A 209 -10.58 -26.09 5.50
N PRO A 210 -11.51 -27.05 5.28
CA PRO A 210 -12.91 -26.91 5.73
C PRO A 210 -13.07 -26.68 7.24
N LEU A 211 -12.19 -27.27 8.06
CA LEU A 211 -12.18 -27.02 9.50
C LEU A 211 -11.79 -25.58 9.80
N MET A 212 -10.80 -25.04 9.08
CA MET A 212 -10.42 -23.63 9.21
C MET A 212 -11.54 -22.68 8.77
N GLU A 213 -12.29 -23.00 7.70
CA GLU A 213 -13.47 -22.22 7.31
C GLU A 213 -14.51 -22.13 8.44
N SER A 214 -14.70 -23.23 9.20
CA SER A 214 -15.64 -23.28 10.31
C SER A 214 -15.18 -22.40 11.49
N VAL A 215 -13.88 -22.40 11.77
CA VAL A 215 -13.28 -21.54 12.80
C VAL A 215 -13.27 -20.06 12.39
N LEU A 216 -13.00 -19.76 11.11
CA LEU A 216 -13.15 -18.39 10.59
C LEU A 216 -14.58 -17.90 10.73
N ALA A 217 -15.58 -18.73 10.39
CA ALA A 217 -16.98 -18.37 10.54
C ALA A 217 -17.35 -18.02 11.99
N PHE A 218 -16.79 -18.73 12.97
CA PHE A 218 -16.96 -18.40 14.39
C PHE A 218 -16.42 -17.00 14.72
N TYR A 219 -15.15 -16.71 14.40
CA TYR A 219 -14.55 -15.42 14.73
C TYR A 219 -15.09 -14.24 13.90
N ILE A 220 -15.61 -14.50 12.70
CA ILE A 220 -16.37 -13.51 11.91
C ILE A 220 -17.68 -13.17 12.62
N ALA A 221 -18.43 -14.18 13.07
CA ALA A 221 -19.69 -13.98 13.77
C ALA A 221 -19.49 -13.30 15.14
N GLU A 222 -18.37 -13.59 15.82
CA GLU A 222 -17.95 -12.90 17.05
C GLU A 222 -17.61 -11.42 16.79
N GLY A 223 -17.19 -11.07 15.56
CA GLY A 223 -16.76 -9.73 15.17
C GLY A 223 -15.26 -9.46 15.33
N THR A 224 -14.48 -10.46 15.75
CA THR A 224 -13.03 -10.38 15.92
C THR A 224 -12.29 -10.40 14.57
N VAL A 225 -12.74 -11.22 13.62
CA VAL A 225 -12.06 -11.45 12.33
C VAL A 225 -12.84 -10.84 11.16
N GLU A 226 -12.15 -10.05 10.33
CA GLU A 226 -12.61 -9.59 9.01
C GLU A 226 -11.82 -10.36 7.93
N VAL A 227 -12.51 -11.14 7.09
CA VAL A 227 -11.87 -11.88 5.99
C VAL A 227 -12.00 -11.11 4.68
N ILE A 228 -10.87 -10.82 4.05
CA ILE A 228 -10.80 -10.25 2.70
C ILE A 228 -10.51 -11.39 1.70
N PRO A 229 -11.40 -11.66 0.73
CA PRO A 229 -11.10 -12.63 -0.32
C PRO A 229 -9.85 -12.23 -1.12
N TRP A 230 -8.93 -13.16 -1.36
CA TRP A 230 -7.67 -12.89 -2.05
C TRP A 230 -7.42 -13.86 -3.21
N PRO A 231 -8.16 -13.71 -4.34
CA PRO A 231 -8.16 -14.66 -5.46
C PRO A 231 -6.93 -14.50 -6.38
N ILE A 232 -5.74 -14.27 -5.82
CA ILE A 232 -4.54 -13.94 -6.60
C ILE A 232 -4.15 -15.03 -7.61
N THR A 233 -4.45 -16.30 -7.30
CA THR A 233 -4.19 -17.46 -8.17
C THR A 233 -5.02 -17.46 -9.45
N SER A 234 -6.13 -16.71 -9.49
CA SER A 234 -6.92 -16.48 -10.70
C SER A 234 -6.28 -15.45 -11.65
N HIS A 235 -5.26 -14.73 -11.18
CA HIS A 235 -4.63 -13.61 -11.90
C HIS A 235 -3.16 -13.87 -12.22
N LEU A 236 -2.41 -14.48 -11.29
CA LEU A 236 -0.96 -14.63 -11.37
C LEU A 236 -0.53 -16.05 -11.00
N LYS A 237 0.57 -16.51 -11.60
CA LYS A 237 1.28 -17.72 -11.17
C LYS A 237 2.04 -17.41 -9.88
N VAL A 238 1.51 -17.80 -8.74
CA VAL A 238 2.11 -17.48 -7.44
C VAL A 238 3.20 -18.48 -7.05
N SER A 239 4.21 -18.01 -6.32
CA SER A 239 5.24 -18.84 -5.71
C SER A 239 5.03 -18.97 -4.21
N PRO A 240 5.28 -20.15 -3.61
CA PRO A 240 5.35 -20.30 -2.15
C PRO A 240 6.69 -19.84 -1.58
N HIS A 241 7.63 -19.39 -2.42
CA HIS A 241 8.96 -18.93 -1.99
C HIS A 241 9.01 -17.41 -1.91
N TRP A 242 9.81 -16.92 -0.96
CA TRP A 242 10.08 -15.49 -0.81
C TRP A 242 10.94 -14.93 -1.94
N ARG A 243 11.87 -15.73 -2.48
CA ARG A 243 12.79 -15.32 -3.54
C ARG A 243 12.43 -15.95 -4.86
N PHE A 244 12.52 -15.19 -5.95
CA PHE A 244 12.20 -15.69 -7.28
C PHE A 244 13.09 -16.88 -7.67
N PRO A 245 12.51 -18.10 -7.81
CA PRO A 245 13.28 -19.30 -8.10
C PRO A 245 13.56 -19.48 -9.61
N LYS A 246 13.16 -18.52 -10.46
CA LYS A 246 13.27 -18.58 -11.93
C LYS A 246 12.51 -19.76 -12.55
N ASP A 247 11.35 -20.11 -12.00
CA ASP A 247 10.50 -21.23 -12.42
C ASP A 247 9.25 -20.79 -13.23
N GLY A 248 9.20 -19.52 -13.63
CA GLY A 248 8.06 -18.94 -14.35
C GLY A 248 6.89 -18.53 -13.44
N THR A 249 7.07 -18.54 -12.11
CA THR A 249 6.17 -17.83 -11.19
C THR A 249 6.32 -16.32 -11.33
N HIS A 250 5.25 -15.61 -11.01
CA HIS A 250 5.09 -14.18 -11.23
C HIS A 250 5.30 -13.36 -9.96
N ILE A 251 4.90 -13.87 -8.79
CA ILE A 251 4.91 -13.15 -7.51
C ILE A 251 5.17 -14.10 -6.33
N GLY A 252 5.96 -13.66 -5.36
CA GLY A 252 6.31 -14.40 -4.14
C GLY A 252 5.21 -14.38 -3.08
N TYR A 253 5.18 -15.42 -2.24
CA TYR A 253 4.23 -15.62 -1.13
C TYR A 253 2.82 -15.13 -1.41
N TYR A 254 2.26 -15.51 -2.54
CA TYR A 254 0.86 -15.20 -2.88
C TYR A 254 0.52 -13.69 -2.81
N GLY A 255 1.50 -12.80 -2.99
CA GLY A 255 1.31 -11.35 -2.92
C GLY A 255 1.14 -10.80 -1.50
N GLN A 256 1.81 -11.40 -0.50
CA GLN A 256 1.74 -10.98 0.90
C GLN A 256 1.99 -9.48 1.11
N ILE A 257 2.95 -8.90 0.38
CA ILE A 257 3.36 -7.49 0.53
C ILE A 257 2.21 -6.59 0.09
N THR A 258 1.57 -6.91 -1.03
CA THR A 258 0.38 -6.19 -1.51
C THR A 258 -0.79 -6.30 -0.53
N ALA A 259 -1.03 -7.50 0.03
CA ALA A 259 -2.09 -7.71 1.02
C ALA A 259 -1.88 -6.89 2.30
N LEU A 260 -0.64 -6.88 2.83
CA LEU A 260 -0.29 -6.08 4.00
C LEU A 260 -0.38 -4.58 3.69
N ASN A 261 0.04 -4.14 2.50
CA ASN A 261 -0.08 -2.75 2.06
C ASN A 261 -1.57 -2.32 2.00
N ASP A 262 -2.45 -3.11 1.38
CA ASP A 262 -3.91 -2.87 1.42
C ASP A 262 -4.40 -2.77 2.87
N CYS A 263 -3.92 -3.64 3.75
CA CYS A 263 -4.37 -3.66 5.13
C CYS A 263 -4.02 -2.40 5.91
N VAL A 264 -2.82 -1.84 5.70
CA VAL A 264 -2.40 -0.57 6.31
C VAL A 264 -3.35 0.54 5.91
N TYR A 265 -3.56 0.73 4.60
CA TYR A 265 -4.40 1.82 4.09
C TYR A 265 -5.89 1.62 4.36
N ARG A 266 -6.37 0.38 4.32
CA ARG A 266 -7.72 0.01 4.76
C ARG A 266 -8.01 0.43 6.18
N ASN A 267 -7.02 0.37 7.08
CA ASN A 267 -7.20 0.63 8.50
C ASN A 267 -6.64 1.98 8.97
N MET A 268 -6.06 2.80 8.07
CA MET A 268 -5.38 4.06 8.44
C MET A 268 -6.24 5.04 9.25
N TYR A 269 -7.57 5.00 9.06
CA TYR A 269 -8.55 5.81 9.82
C TYR A 269 -9.55 4.94 10.61
N ARG A 270 -9.43 3.62 10.56
CA ARG A 270 -10.29 2.69 11.32
C ARG A 270 -9.65 2.24 12.62
N SER A 271 -8.33 2.33 12.73
CA SER A 271 -7.56 1.80 13.86
C SER A 271 -6.49 2.77 14.33
N ARG A 272 -6.27 2.85 15.66
CA ARG A 272 -5.20 3.67 16.22
C ARG A 272 -3.82 3.07 15.96
N PHE A 273 -3.70 1.75 16.07
CA PHE A 273 -2.48 1.00 15.73
C PHE A 273 -2.83 -0.17 14.79
N VAL A 274 -1.96 -0.36 13.80
CA VAL A 274 -2.03 -1.49 12.87
C VAL A 274 -0.76 -2.32 13.06
N LEU A 275 -0.92 -3.61 13.29
CA LEU A 275 0.18 -4.57 13.42
C LEU A 275 0.26 -5.38 12.14
N LEU A 276 1.48 -5.60 11.63
CA LEU A 276 1.74 -6.51 10.52
C LEU A 276 2.40 -7.75 11.09
N ASN A 277 1.62 -8.81 11.29
CA ASN A 277 2.07 -10.05 11.91
C ASN A 277 1.75 -11.23 10.99
N ASP A 278 2.63 -12.22 10.96
CA ASP A 278 2.26 -13.53 10.47
C ASP A 278 1.36 -14.26 11.48
N ILE A 279 0.65 -15.28 11.00
CA ILE A 279 -0.39 -15.99 11.78
C ILE A 279 0.18 -16.75 12.99
N ASP A 280 1.45 -17.09 12.92
CA ASP A 280 2.24 -17.83 13.90
C ASP A 280 3.13 -16.94 14.77
N GLU A 281 3.03 -15.61 14.65
CA GLU A 281 3.86 -14.65 15.37
C GLU A 281 3.06 -13.77 16.34
N ILE A 282 3.52 -13.69 17.59
CA ILE A 282 2.89 -12.86 18.62
C ILE A 282 3.91 -11.88 19.18
N ILE A 283 3.57 -10.58 19.16
CA ILE A 283 4.34 -9.56 19.88
C ILE A 283 3.96 -9.63 21.35
N LEU A 284 4.78 -10.27 22.17
CA LEU A 284 4.52 -10.41 23.61
C LEU A 284 5.29 -9.35 24.42
N PRO A 285 4.62 -8.40 25.09
CA PRO A 285 5.31 -7.40 25.90
C PRO A 285 5.98 -8.01 27.13
N ALA A 286 7.29 -7.82 27.30
CA ALA A 286 8.02 -8.35 28.46
C ALA A 286 7.89 -7.49 29.73
N LYS A 287 7.71 -6.16 29.57
CA LYS A 287 7.67 -5.17 30.67
C LYS A 287 6.28 -4.62 30.96
N HIS A 288 5.28 -5.00 30.16
CA HIS A 288 3.93 -4.44 30.21
C HIS A 288 2.91 -5.59 30.13
N PRO A 289 1.70 -5.42 30.70
CA PRO A 289 0.69 -6.48 30.70
C PRO A 289 0.01 -6.68 29.34
N ASP A 290 -0.06 -5.63 28.51
CA ASP A 290 -0.81 -5.61 27.26
C ASP A 290 -0.21 -4.61 26.25
N TRP A 291 -0.69 -4.64 25.01
CA TRP A 291 -0.23 -3.71 23.97
C TRP A 291 -0.59 -2.26 24.28
N LYS A 292 -1.73 -2.02 24.94
CA LYS A 292 -2.17 -0.66 25.28
C LYS A 292 -1.17 0.06 26.18
N THR A 293 -0.72 -0.62 27.23
CA THR A 293 0.24 -0.09 28.21
C THR A 293 1.63 0.01 27.59
N MET A 294 2.02 -0.97 26.78
CA MET A 294 3.27 -0.92 26.02
C MET A 294 3.32 0.28 25.07
N MET A 295 2.28 0.46 24.25
CA MET A 295 2.23 1.55 23.28
C MET A 295 2.16 2.92 23.95
N ARG A 296 1.47 3.07 25.08
CA ARG A 296 1.51 4.32 25.86
C ARG A 296 2.94 4.67 26.26
N SER A 297 3.66 3.72 26.85
CA SER A 297 5.06 3.89 27.26
C SER A 297 5.98 4.21 26.08
N LEU A 298 5.83 3.49 24.95
CA LEU A 298 6.63 3.70 23.75
C LEU A 298 6.37 5.06 23.09
N GLN A 299 5.11 5.51 23.02
CA GLN A 299 4.75 6.83 22.48
C GLN A 299 5.22 7.97 23.38
N GLU A 300 5.17 7.82 24.70
CA GLU A 300 5.72 8.82 25.65
C GLU A 300 7.23 8.98 25.48
N GLN A 301 7.95 7.88 25.24
CA GLN A 301 9.40 7.90 24.99
C GLN A 301 9.77 8.37 23.58
N ASN A 302 8.86 8.20 22.61
CA ASN A 302 9.11 8.46 21.19
C ASN A 302 7.89 9.18 20.54
N PRO A 303 7.63 10.45 20.89
CA PRO A 303 6.38 11.14 20.53
C PRO A 303 6.20 11.37 19.02
N GLU A 304 7.29 11.49 18.26
CA GLU A 304 7.27 11.74 16.81
C GLU A 304 7.30 10.44 15.98
N THR A 305 7.26 9.27 16.63
CA THR A 305 7.40 7.98 15.97
C THR A 305 6.04 7.43 15.52
N GLY A 306 5.87 7.26 14.21
CA GLY A 306 4.69 6.63 13.60
C GLY A 306 4.81 5.12 13.36
N VAL A 307 6.02 4.55 13.46
CA VAL A 307 6.31 3.14 13.17
C VAL A 307 7.21 2.56 14.25
N PHE A 308 6.79 1.45 14.85
CA PHE A 308 7.56 0.72 15.85
C PHE A 308 7.94 -0.64 15.28
N LEU A 309 9.24 -0.96 15.29
CA LEU A 309 9.77 -2.23 14.82
C LEU A 309 10.07 -3.12 16.01
N PHE A 310 9.63 -4.37 15.94
CA PHE A 310 9.88 -5.39 16.96
C PHE A 310 10.80 -6.46 16.38
N GLU A 311 11.82 -6.84 17.15
CA GLU A 311 12.74 -7.89 16.76
C GLU A 311 12.02 -9.24 16.79
N ASN A 312 12.13 -10.00 15.70
CA ASN A 312 11.61 -11.35 15.61
C ASN A 312 12.67 -12.36 16.06
N HIS A 313 12.29 -13.29 16.93
CA HIS A 313 13.14 -14.39 17.38
C HIS A 313 12.53 -15.73 16.95
N ILE A 314 13.16 -16.36 15.97
CA ILE A 314 12.75 -17.68 15.47
C ILE A 314 13.34 -18.75 16.39
N PHE A 315 12.48 -19.48 17.09
CA PHE A 315 12.89 -20.66 17.84
C PHE A 315 12.97 -21.86 16.89
N PRO A 316 14.13 -22.50 16.72
CA PRO A 316 14.23 -23.69 15.90
C PRO A 316 13.36 -24.81 16.49
N ASN A 317 12.67 -25.53 15.60
CA ASN A 317 11.94 -26.76 15.95
C ASN A 317 12.89 -27.89 16.34
#